data_AF-A0A9J6RNY5-F1
#
_entry.id   AF-A0A9J6RNY5-F1
#
_cell.length_a   1.000
_cell.length_b   1.000
_cell.length_c   1.000
_cell.angle_alpha   90.00
_cell.angle_beta   90.00
_cell.angle_gamma   90.00
#
_symmetry.space_group_name_H-M   'P 1'
#
loop_
_entity.id
_entity.type
_entity.pdbx_description
1 polymer ?
#
loop_
_entity_poly.entity_id
_entity_poly.type
_entity_poly.pdbx_seq_one_letter_code
_entity_poly.pdbx_strand_id
1 'polypeptide(L)'
;MSTAPITCIINGQAYKLSADDSLAVQQMPVADRQQLLALLELVQRCDQQSKAAVQQAVQAASAQADGASIKVKPERLGSGDIDALMARLIQEEQQHKKPVLTKARVLRNTLLLMAAIVLLVLIF
;
A
#
# COMPACT_ATOMS: atom_id res chain seq x y z
N MET A 1 -27.24 -16.20 4.13
CA MET A 1 -25.90 -16.72 4.45
C MET A 1 -25.48 -16.06 5.75
N SER A 2 -25.42 -16.81 6.85
CA SER A 2 -25.14 -16.23 8.17
C SER A 2 -23.67 -15.81 8.26
N THR A 3 -23.41 -14.52 8.16
CA THR A 3 -22.07 -13.95 8.30
C THR A 3 -21.62 -13.99 9.75
N ALA A 4 -20.43 -14.54 9.99
CA ALA A 4 -19.84 -14.57 11.33
C ALA A 4 -19.63 -13.13 11.85
N PRO A 5 -19.85 -12.89 13.16
CA PRO A 5 -19.64 -11.58 13.75
C PRO A 5 -18.16 -11.18 13.68
N ILE A 6 -17.90 -9.96 13.21
CA ILE A 6 -16.56 -9.39 13.12
C ILE A 6 -16.30 -8.60 14.40
N THR A 7 -15.15 -8.82 15.05
CA THR A 7 -14.74 -8.00 16.20
C THR A 7 -13.78 -6.92 15.74
N CYS A 8 -14.15 -5.66 15.92
CA CYS A 8 -13.35 -4.50 15.59
C CYS A 8 -12.94 -3.77 16.88
N ILE A 9 -11.69 -3.33 16.98
CA ILE A 9 -11.22 -2.53 18.12
C ILE A 9 -11.04 -1.09 17.63
N ILE A 10 -11.81 -0.15 18.19
CA ILE A 10 -11.77 1.27 17.84
C ILE A 10 -11.52 2.05 19.12
N ASN A 11 -10.47 2.88 19.14
CA ASN A 11 -10.07 3.68 20.31
C ASN A 11 -9.96 2.85 21.61
N GLY A 12 -9.51 1.59 21.51
CA GLY A 12 -9.35 0.67 22.65
C GLY A 12 -10.63 -0.04 23.10
N GLN A 13 -11.77 0.23 22.47
CA GLN A 13 -13.04 -0.44 22.73
C GLN A 13 -13.30 -1.52 21.69
N ALA A 14 -13.68 -2.71 22.14
CA ALA A 14 -14.00 -3.84 21.28
C ALA A 14 -15.49 -3.86 20.93
N TYR A 15 -15.80 -3.77 19.64
CA TYR A 15 -17.15 -3.83 19.09
C TYR A 15 -17.32 -5.10 18.29
N LYS A 16 -18.41 -5.82 18.54
CA LYS A 16 -18.83 -6.94 17.71
C LYS A 16 -19.86 -6.44 16.72
N LEU A 17 -19.53 -6.53 15.44
CA LEU A 17 -20.31 -6.02 14.32
C LEU A 17 -20.74 -7.19 13.45
N SER A 18 -22.03 -7.26 13.13
CA SER A 18 -22.59 -8.24 12.19
C SER A 18 -23.35 -7.49 11.11
N ALA A 19 -23.42 -8.05 9.89
CA ALA A 19 -24.12 -7.43 8.78
C ALA A 19 -25.63 -7.19 9.08
N ASP A 20 -26.21 -8.02 9.93
CA ASP A 20 -27.63 -7.95 10.31
C ASP A 20 -27.89 -7.11 11.58
N ASP A 21 -26.84 -6.69 12.29
CA ASP A 21 -26.96 -6.01 13.59
C ASP A 21 -26.68 -4.51 13.47
N SER A 22 -27.67 -3.80 12.92
CA SER A 22 -27.65 -2.34 12.82
C SER A 22 -27.80 -1.63 14.18
N LEU A 23 -28.27 -2.33 15.21
CA LEU A 23 -28.44 -1.76 16.56
C LEU A 23 -27.09 -1.61 17.25
N ALA A 24 -26.20 -2.59 17.11
CA ALA A 24 -24.83 -2.51 17.62
C ALA A 24 -24.09 -1.28 17.08
N VAL A 25 -24.26 -0.96 15.78
CA VAL A 25 -23.67 0.24 15.16
C VAL A 25 -24.30 1.52 15.71
N GLN A 26 -25.62 1.55 15.93
CA GLN A 26 -26.32 2.74 16.44
C GLN A 26 -25.96 3.08 17.89
N GLN A 27 -25.61 2.08 18.70
CA GLN A 27 -25.18 2.27 20.08
C GLN A 27 -23.73 2.77 20.21
N MET A 28 -22.94 2.73 19.13
CA MET A 28 -21.57 3.23 19.14
C MET A 28 -21.53 4.77 19.28
N PRO A 29 -20.54 5.31 20.01
CA PRO A 29 -20.26 6.74 20.04
C PRO A 29 -20.07 7.31 18.63
N VAL A 30 -20.55 8.55 18.43
CA VAL A 30 -20.49 9.23 17.11
C VAL A 30 -19.06 9.28 16.55
N ALA A 31 -18.08 9.56 17.41
CA ALA A 31 -16.67 9.63 17.02
C ALA A 31 -16.14 8.29 16.48
N ASP A 32 -16.44 7.19 17.17
CA ASP A 32 -16.00 5.85 16.77
C ASP A 32 -16.68 5.39 15.47
N ARG A 33 -17.95 5.76 15.28
CA ARG A 33 -18.67 5.51 14.02
C ARG A 33 -18.04 6.21 12.83
N GLN A 34 -17.63 7.47 12.99
CA GLN A 34 -16.98 8.22 11.91
C GLN A 34 -15.65 7.59 11.51
N GLN A 35 -14.86 7.13 12.47
CA GLN A 35 -13.61 6.41 12.21
C GLN A 35 -13.85 5.06 11.53
N LEU A 36 -14.84 4.30 11.99
CA LEU A 36 -15.23 3.04 11.35
C LEU A 36 -15.63 3.27 9.89
N LEU A 37 -16.43 4.30 9.63
CA LEU A 37 -16.88 4.64 8.28
C LEU A 37 -15.72 5.03 7.38
N ALA A 38 -14.80 5.88 7.86
CA ALA A 38 -13.59 6.25 7.13
C ALA A 38 -12.70 5.03 6.80
N LEU A 39 -12.58 4.09 7.73
CA LEU A 39 -11.83 2.85 7.51
C LEU A 39 -12.53 1.94 6.48
N LEU A 40 -13.85 1.79 6.57
CA LEU A 40 -14.63 0.99 5.61
C LEU A 40 -14.56 1.58 4.19
N GLU A 41 -14.59 2.90 4.04
CA GLU A 41 -14.40 3.57 2.75
C GLU A 41 -13.01 3.30 2.15
N LEU A 42 -11.97 3.31 2.99
CA LEU A 42 -10.61 3.00 2.55
C LEU A 42 -10.49 1.56 2.07
N VAL A 43 -11.07 0.61 2.82
CA VAL A 43 -11.12 -0.81 2.42
C VAL A 43 -11.88 -0.98 1.11
N GLN A 44 -13.01 -0.30 0.95
CA GLN A 44 -13.79 -0.34 -0.29
C GLN A 44 -12.99 0.19 -1.49
N ARG A 45 -12.27 1.31 -1.34
CA ARG A 45 -11.41 1.85 -2.40
C ARG A 45 -10.29 0.88 -2.76
N CYS A 46 -9.70 0.21 -1.77
CA CYS A 46 -8.66 -0.80 -2.00
C CYS A 46 -9.19 -2.00 -2.80
N ASP A 47 -10.39 -2.50 -2.46
CA ASP A 47 -11.04 -3.60 -3.20
C ASP A 47 -11.43 -3.20 -4.62
N GLN A 48 -11.88 -1.96 -4.83
CA GLN A 48 -12.15 -1.44 -6.18
C GLN A 48 -10.87 -1.33 -7.01
N GLN A 49 -9.77 -0.85 -6.41
CA GLN A 49 -8.47 -0.76 -7.07
C GLN A 49 -7.90 -2.14 -7.42
N SER A 50 -8.04 -3.13 -6.53
CA SER A 50 -7.58 -4.49 -6.81
C SER A 50 -8.36 -5.11 -7.96
N LYS A 51 -9.69 -4.94 -8.00
CA LYS A 51 -10.54 -5.39 -9.12
C LYS A 51 -10.18 -4.71 -10.43
N ALA A 52 -9.94 -3.40 -10.41
CA ALA A 52 -9.51 -2.65 -11.60
C ALA A 52 -8.14 -3.12 -12.10
N ALA A 53 -7.18 -3.35 -11.20
CA ALA A 53 -5.85 -3.86 -11.54
C ALA A 53 -5.92 -5.27 -12.15
N VAL A 54 -6.76 -6.15 -11.59
CA VAL A 54 -6.98 -7.50 -12.14
C VAL A 54 -7.63 -7.42 -13.52
N GLN A 55 -8.66 -6.58 -13.70
CA GLN A 55 -9.30 -6.41 -15.02
C GLN A 55 -8.33 -5.84 -16.05
N GLN A 56 -7.48 -4.90 -15.66
CA GLN A 56 -6.48 -4.33 -16.54
C GLN A 56 -5.38 -5.35 -16.90
N ALA A 57 -4.97 -6.19 -15.95
CA ALA A 57 -4.04 -7.29 -16.21
C ALA A 57 -4.64 -8.34 -17.15
N VAL A 58 -5.92 -8.68 -16.99
CA VAL A 58 -6.63 -9.61 -17.89
C VAL A 58 -6.79 -9.01 -19.28
N GLN A 59 -7.14 -7.71 -19.38
CA GLN A 59 -7.24 -7.02 -20.67
C GLN A 59 -5.89 -6.88 -21.38
N ALA A 60 -4.82 -6.60 -20.63
CA ALA A 60 -3.46 -6.57 -21.18
C ALA A 60 -3.05 -7.96 -21.70
N ALA A 61 -3.35 -9.03 -20.95
CA ALA A 61 -3.09 -10.40 -21.38
C ALA A 61 -3.92 -10.82 -22.61
N SER A 62 -5.20 -10.39 -22.70
CA SER A 62 -6.03 -10.67 -23.88
C SER A 62 -5.65 -9.82 -25.10
N ALA A 63 -5.24 -8.56 -24.90
CA ALA A 63 -4.71 -7.72 -25.97
C ALA A 63 -3.36 -8.24 -26.51
N GLN A 64 -2.57 -8.91 -25.68
CA GLN A 64 -1.37 -9.63 -26.11
C GLN A 64 -1.67 -10.91 -26.89
N ALA A 65 -2.85 -11.52 -26.70
CA ALA A 65 -3.30 -12.67 -27.47
C ALA A 65 -3.85 -12.27 -28.86
N ASP A 66 -4.54 -11.13 -28.97
CA ASP A 66 -5.10 -10.66 -30.25
C ASP A 66 -4.15 -9.76 -31.07
N GLY A 67 -3.08 -9.24 -30.47
CA GLY A 67 -2.09 -8.38 -31.14
C GLY A 67 -0.89 -9.12 -31.76
N ALA A 68 -0.75 -10.43 -31.54
CA ALA A 68 0.43 -11.18 -31.92
C ALA A 68 0.26 -12.01 -33.20
N SER A 69 -0.20 -11.37 -34.29
CA SER A 69 0.27 -11.76 -35.64
C SER A 69 1.62 -11.08 -35.92
N ILE A 70 2.55 -11.16 -34.96
CA ILE A 70 3.97 -10.94 -35.25
C ILE A 70 4.51 -12.33 -35.52
N LYS A 71 4.99 -12.52 -36.74
CA LYS A 71 5.74 -13.68 -37.22
C LYS A 71 6.93 -13.93 -36.27
N VAL A 72 6.69 -14.66 -35.18
CA VAL A 72 7.75 -15.13 -34.29
C VAL A 72 8.50 -16.19 -35.06
N LYS A 73 9.54 -15.74 -35.75
CA LYS A 73 10.59 -16.61 -36.25
C LYS A 73 11.17 -17.32 -35.01
N PRO A 74 11.23 -18.66 -34.96
CA PRO A 74 11.70 -19.39 -33.80
C PRO A 74 13.23 -19.30 -33.75
N GLU A 75 13.78 -18.11 -33.52
CA GLU A 75 15.19 -17.95 -33.16
C GLU A 75 15.29 -18.16 -31.66
N ARG A 76 15.66 -19.41 -31.32
CA ARG A 76 16.36 -19.83 -30.10
C ARG A 76 16.64 -18.67 -29.13
N LEU A 77 15.78 -18.52 -28.14
CA LEU A 77 16.05 -17.75 -26.93
C LEU A 77 17.32 -18.34 -26.28
N GLY A 78 18.46 -17.69 -26.52
CA GLY A 78 19.73 -18.03 -25.90
C GLY A 78 19.70 -17.63 -24.43
N SER A 79 20.44 -18.34 -23.58
CA SER A 79 20.50 -18.14 -22.12
C SER A 79 20.83 -16.70 -21.68
N GLY A 80 21.32 -15.85 -22.58
CA GLY A 80 21.63 -14.44 -22.31
C GLY A 80 20.39 -13.54 -22.13
N ASP A 81 19.23 -13.88 -22.69
CA ASP A 81 18.01 -13.05 -22.52
C ASP A 81 17.42 -13.17 -21.11
N ILE A 82 17.63 -14.31 -20.44
CA ILE A 82 17.19 -14.53 -19.05
C ILE A 82 18.01 -13.64 -18.10
N ASP A 83 19.33 -13.54 -18.32
CA ASP A 83 20.20 -12.65 -17.54
C ASP A 83 19.88 -11.18 -17.81
N ALA A 84 19.52 -10.80 -19.04
CA ALA A 84 19.09 -9.44 -19.37
C ALA A 84 17.79 -9.06 -18.66
N LEU A 85 16.83 -10.01 -18.55
CA LEU A 85 15.60 -9.82 -17.79
C LEU A 85 15.86 -9.74 -16.29
N MET A 86 16.76 -10.58 -15.74
CA MET A 86 17.14 -10.51 -14.32
C MET A 86 17.87 -9.21 -14.00
N ALA A 87 18.80 -8.77 -14.85
CA ALA A 87 19.51 -7.50 -14.68
C ALA A 87 18.53 -6.32 -14.64
N ARG A 88 17.52 -6.34 -15.50
CA ARG A 88 16.47 -5.32 -15.53
C ARG A 88 15.58 -5.36 -14.27
N LEU A 89 15.19 -6.55 -13.80
CA LEU A 89 14.43 -6.72 -12.56
C LEU A 89 15.20 -6.22 -11.33
N ILE A 90 16.50 -6.52 -11.24
CA ILE A 90 17.37 -6.04 -10.16
C ILE A 90 17.51 -4.51 -10.22
N GLN A 91 17.62 -3.94 -11.43
CA GLN A 91 17.73 -2.50 -11.62
C GLN A 91 16.44 -1.76 -11.23
N GLU A 92 15.27 -2.30 -11.58
CA GLU A 92 13.97 -1.75 -11.16
C GLU A 92 13.79 -1.86 -9.63
N GLU A 93 14.25 -2.94 -8.99
CA GLU A 93 14.22 -3.09 -7.53
C GLU A 93 15.11 -2.05 -6.83
N GLN A 94 16.28 -1.74 -7.38
CA GLN A 94 17.16 -0.70 -6.85
C GLN A 94 16.59 0.71 -7.03
N GLN A 95 15.86 0.97 -8.10
CA GLN A 95 15.17 2.25 -8.31
C GLN A 95 13.99 2.45 -7.37
N HIS A 96 13.29 1.37 -6.99
CA HIS A 96 12.17 1.41 -6.05
C HIS A 96 12.57 1.31 -4.56
N LYS A 97 13.85 1.04 -4.26
CA LYS A 97 14.40 1.24 -2.91
C LYS A 97 14.40 2.74 -2.61
N LYS A 98 13.30 3.19 -1.97
CA LYS A 98 13.13 4.51 -1.36
C LYS A 98 14.47 4.93 -0.73
N PRO A 99 14.94 6.16 -0.98
CA PRO A 99 16.22 6.61 -0.47
C PRO A 99 16.22 6.39 1.03
N VAL A 100 17.03 5.42 1.46
CA VAL A 100 17.25 5.13 2.88
C VAL A 100 17.56 6.48 3.49
N LEU A 101 16.71 6.97 4.40
CA LEU A 101 16.97 8.22 5.11
C LEU A 101 18.40 8.12 5.63
N THR A 102 19.30 8.85 4.95
CA THR A 102 20.72 8.80 5.23
C THR A 102 20.86 9.20 6.67
N LYS A 103 21.25 8.25 7.53
CA LYS A 103 21.38 8.45 8.97
C LYS A 103 22.19 9.71 9.29
N ALA A 104 23.15 10.05 8.43
CA ALA A 104 23.94 11.28 8.47
C ALA A 104 23.10 12.57 8.35
N ARG A 105 22.07 12.62 7.49
CA ARG A 105 21.23 13.81 7.30
C ARG A 105 20.28 14.03 8.46
N VAL A 106 19.71 12.95 9.00
CA VAL A 106 18.90 13.00 10.23
C VAL A 106 19.75 13.43 11.42
N LEU A 107 20.93 12.82 11.61
CA LEU A 107 21.85 13.16 12.69
C LEU A 107 22.29 14.64 12.63
N ARG A 108 22.64 15.14 11.43
CA ARG A 108 23.05 16.53 11.24
C ARG A 108 21.93 17.51 11.62
N ASN A 109 20.69 17.21 11.24
CA ASN A 109 19.55 18.07 11.61
C ASN A 109 19.24 18.01 13.11
N THR A 110 19.29 16.82 13.73
CA THR A 110 19.06 16.66 15.17
C THR A 110 20.12 17.40 16.01
N LEU A 111 21.39 17.33 15.60
CA LEU A 111 22.48 18.02 16.32
C LEU A 111 22.32 19.55 16.26
N LEU A 112 21.95 20.07 15.08
CA LEU A 112 21.74 21.51 14.89
C LEU A 112 20.55 22.01 15.72
N LEU A 113 19.48 21.23 15.79
CA LEU A 113 18.30 21.55 16.59
C LEU A 113 18.62 21.53 18.10
N MET A 114 19.38 20.55 18.58
CA MET A 114 19.86 20.53 19.97
C MET A 114 20.73 21.74 20.32
N ALA A 115 21.66 22.12 19.43
CA ALA A 115 22.50 23.30 19.64
C ALA A 115 21.67 24.60 19.70
N ALA A 116 20.64 24.73 18.86
CA ALA A 116 19.74 25.87 18.87
C ALA A 116 18.94 25.98 20.18
N ILE A 117 18.47 24.85 20.73
CA ILE A 117 17.75 24.83 22.02
C ILE A 117 18.66 25.27 23.16
N VAL A 118 19.89 24.74 23.22
CA VAL A 118 20.86 25.11 24.27
C VAL A 118 21.20 26.60 24.19
N LEU A 119 21.38 27.14 22.99
CA LEU A 119 21.61 28.58 22.80
C LEU A 119 20.42 29.42 23.26
N LEU A 120 19.20 28.99 22.97
CA LEU A 120 17.98 29.71 23.38
C LEU A 120 17.85 29.74 24.92
N VAL A 121 18.13 28.62 25.59
CA VAL A 121 18.14 28.53 27.06
C VAL A 121 19.26 29.36 27.70
N LEU A 122 20.37 29.62 27.00
CA LEU A 122 21.43 30.50 27.50
C LEU A 122 21.09 31.99 27.34
N ILE A 123 20.23 32.33 26.39
CA ILE A 123 19.83 33.71 26.09
C ILE A 123 18.61 34.14 26.93
N PHE A 124 17.71 33.21 27.25
CA PHE A 124 16.51 33.42 28.06
C PHE A 124 16.72 33.01 29.52
#